data_AF-A0A914YVJ8-F1
#
_entry.id   AF-A0A914YVJ8-F1
#
_cell.length_a   1.000
_cell.length_b   1.000
_cell.length_c   1.000
_cell.angle_alpha   90.00
_cell.angle_beta   90.00
_cell.angle_gamma   90.00
#
_symmetry.space_group_name_H-M   'P 1'
#
loop_
_entity.id
_entity.type
_entity.pdbx_description
1 polymer ?
#
loop_
_entity_poly.entity_id
_entity_poly.type
_entity_poly.pdbx_seq_one_letter_code
_entity_poly.pdbx_strand_id
1 'polypeptide(L)'
;MSKQQQLSPSELLEAEKNSYRLFGFTATEFNNRITSRMIDKWATIYDSHIASTLVDPAAPPKNVKKFSRIILDSLFQRGRFQTIFNGWKDYIATKVFFIPSNVTLPKDEIYYDAEEQNDQQKLDDEQNALEERIRQLRAQIEIVENERENTKVAIQAIREYKSTKAMEC
;
A
#
# COMPACT_ATOMS: atom_id res chain seq x y z
N MET A 1 32.47 -8.37 17.94
CA MET A 1 31.84 -7.14 17.41
C MET A 1 31.77 -7.25 15.90
N SER A 2 30.59 -7.52 15.34
CA SER A 2 30.42 -7.62 13.88
C SER A 2 30.32 -6.22 13.31
N LYS A 3 31.27 -5.83 12.44
CA LYS A 3 31.17 -4.57 11.69
C LYS A 3 29.92 -4.66 10.80
N GLN A 4 28.92 -3.83 11.05
CA GLN A 4 27.85 -3.60 10.07
C GLN A 4 28.51 -2.88 8.90
N GLN A 5 28.73 -3.60 7.78
CA GLN A 5 29.12 -2.95 6.54
C GLN A 5 27.95 -2.05 6.12
N GLN A 6 28.14 -0.73 6.23
CA GLN A 6 27.27 0.22 5.57
C GLN A 6 27.52 0.10 4.07
N LEU A 7 26.59 -0.55 3.37
CA LEU A 7 26.59 -0.64 1.91
C LEU A 7 26.37 0.74 1.31
N SER A 8 27.06 1.04 0.22
CA SER A 8 26.83 2.26 -0.55
C SER A 8 25.43 2.25 -1.20
N PRO A 9 24.86 3.43 -1.50
CA PRO A 9 23.55 3.52 -2.16
C PRO A 9 23.45 2.73 -3.47
N SER A 10 24.55 2.65 -4.23
CA SER A 10 24.67 1.87 -5.46
C SER A 10 24.62 0.36 -5.22
N GLU A 11 25.28 -0.15 -4.17
CA GLU A 11 25.28 -1.58 -3.83
C GLU A 11 23.91 -2.04 -3.31
N LEU A 12 23.20 -1.16 -2.60
CA LEU A 12 21.82 -1.44 -2.17
C LEU A 12 20.87 -1.56 -3.37
N LEU A 13 21.01 -0.68 -4.36
CA LEU A 13 20.19 -0.73 -5.58
C LEU A 13 20.46 -2.00 -6.41
N GLU A 14 21.72 -2.41 -6.51
CA GLU A 14 22.10 -3.63 -7.23
C GLU A 14 21.65 -4.90 -6.49
N ALA A 15 21.75 -4.91 -5.17
CA ALA A 15 21.20 -5.97 -4.34
C ALA A 15 19.67 -6.09 -4.52
N GLU A 16 18.93 -4.98 -4.54
CA GLU A 16 17.48 -5.01 -4.78
C GLU A 16 17.12 -5.57 -6.16
N LYS A 17 17.88 -5.22 -7.21
CA LYS A 17 17.70 -5.79 -8.56
C LYS A 17 17.93 -7.30 -8.57
N ASN A 18 18.97 -7.77 -7.88
CA ASN A 18 19.25 -9.20 -7.77
C ASN A 18 18.16 -9.92 -6.96
N SER A 19 17.72 -9.34 -5.85
CA SER A 19 16.59 -9.87 -5.07
C SER A 19 15.34 -10.01 -5.94
N TYR A 20 15.03 -8.99 -6.75
CA TYR A 20 13.89 -9.05 -7.65
C TYR A 20 14.04 -10.15 -8.71
N ARG A 21 15.23 -10.31 -9.31
CA ARG A 21 15.51 -11.38 -10.28
C ARG A 21 15.32 -12.77 -9.69
N LEU A 22 15.80 -13.01 -8.47
CA LEU A 22 15.70 -14.34 -7.86
C LEU A 22 14.30 -14.64 -7.32
N PHE A 23 13.66 -13.66 -6.69
CA PHE A 23 12.42 -13.89 -5.93
C PHE A 23 11.15 -13.40 -6.64
N GLY A 24 11.26 -12.59 -7.68
CA GLY A 24 10.14 -11.91 -8.34
C GLY A 24 9.52 -10.78 -7.51
N PHE A 25 10.17 -10.38 -6.42
CA PHE A 25 9.79 -9.26 -5.56
C PHE A 25 11.00 -8.73 -4.80
N THR A 26 10.93 -7.49 -4.35
CA THR A 26 11.95 -6.87 -3.49
C THR A 26 11.68 -7.10 -2.01
N ALA A 27 12.73 -7.04 -1.19
CA ALA A 27 12.58 -7.06 0.27
C ALA A 27 11.63 -5.96 0.79
N THR A 28 11.68 -4.78 0.14
CA THR A 28 10.83 -3.64 0.42
C THR A 28 9.36 -3.95 0.17
N GLU A 29 9.02 -4.55 -0.97
CA GLU A 29 7.64 -4.96 -1.29
C GLU A 29 7.11 -6.03 -0.33
N PHE A 30 7.94 -7.03 -0.02
CA PHE A 30 7.59 -8.05 0.97
C PHE A 30 7.28 -7.42 2.33
N ASN A 31 8.19 -6.59 2.83
CA ASN A 31 8.05 -5.90 4.10
C ASN A 31 6.78 -5.05 4.13
N ASN A 32 6.51 -4.28 3.08
CA ASN A 32 5.30 -3.44 3.01
C ASN A 32 4.02 -4.27 3.06
N ARG A 33 3.94 -5.38 2.29
CA ARG A 33 2.77 -6.27 2.29
C ARG A 33 2.51 -6.89 3.66
N ILE A 34 3.57 -7.37 4.33
CA ILE A 34 3.44 -7.94 5.67
C ILE A 34 3.06 -6.88 6.70
N THR A 35 3.66 -5.68 6.63
CA THR A 35 3.34 -4.56 7.53
C THR A 35 1.86 -4.22 7.44
N SER A 36 1.35 -4.02 6.23
CA SER A 36 -0.06 -3.67 6.02
C SER A 36 -0.99 -4.77 6.55
N ARG A 37 -0.71 -6.04 6.26
CA ARG A 37 -1.50 -7.16 6.79
C ARG A 37 -1.48 -7.25 8.30
N MET A 38 -0.32 -6.99 8.93
CA MET A 38 -0.24 -6.96 10.39
C MET A 38 -1.10 -5.83 10.95
N ILE A 39 -0.97 -4.60 10.42
CA ILE A 39 -1.77 -3.46 10.85
C ILE A 39 -3.28 -3.76 10.72
N ASP A 40 -3.71 -4.31 9.59
CA ASP A 40 -5.11 -4.67 9.36
C ASP A 40 -5.63 -5.71 10.36
N LYS A 41 -4.82 -6.72 10.67
CA LYS A 41 -5.15 -7.74 11.66
C LYS A 41 -5.22 -7.17 13.07
N TRP A 42 -4.27 -6.32 13.44
CA TRP A 42 -4.28 -5.63 14.72
C TRP A 42 -5.49 -4.71 14.86
N ALA A 43 -5.84 -3.95 13.82
CA ALA A 43 -7.05 -3.14 13.80
C ALA A 43 -8.31 -3.99 13.99
N THR A 44 -8.39 -5.14 13.31
CA THR A 44 -9.53 -6.08 13.44
C THR A 44 -9.64 -6.66 14.85
N ILE A 45 -8.53 -7.10 15.44
CA ILE A 45 -8.50 -7.62 16.81
C ILE A 45 -8.90 -6.53 17.79
N TYR A 46 -8.37 -5.32 17.61
CA TYR A 46 -8.63 -4.23 18.52
C TYR A 46 -10.08 -3.75 18.45
N ASP A 47 -10.63 -3.60 17.25
CA ASP A 47 -12.04 -3.25 17.05
C ASP A 47 -12.99 -4.34 17.57
N SER A 48 -12.70 -5.63 17.35
CA SER A 48 -13.53 -6.72 17.88
C SER A 48 -13.47 -6.80 19.41
N HIS A 49 -12.29 -6.64 20.01
CA HIS A 49 -12.13 -6.70 21.46
C HIS A 49 -12.78 -5.49 22.13
N ILE A 50 -12.51 -4.27 21.63
CA ILE A 50 -13.13 -3.05 22.13
C ILE A 50 -14.65 -3.08 22.00
N ALA A 51 -15.18 -3.56 20.87
CA ALA A 51 -16.63 -3.74 20.70
C ALA A 51 -17.22 -4.80 21.65
N SER A 52 -16.41 -5.72 22.19
CA SER A 52 -16.84 -6.70 23.17
C SER A 52 -16.67 -6.25 24.63
N THR A 53 -15.71 -5.38 24.93
CA THR A 53 -15.32 -4.99 26.30
C THR A 53 -15.82 -3.60 26.71
N LEU A 54 -16.03 -2.69 25.75
CA LEU A 54 -16.44 -1.28 25.99
C LEU A 54 -17.90 -0.99 25.64
N VAL A 55 -18.74 -2.03 25.45
CA VAL A 55 -20.20 -1.85 25.45
C VAL A 55 -20.66 -1.68 26.89
N ASP A 56 -20.25 -0.58 27.50
CA ASP A 56 -21.12 0.11 28.42
C ASP A 56 -22.23 0.74 27.55
N PRO A 57 -23.51 0.38 27.73
CA PRO A 57 -24.61 0.92 26.92
C PRO A 57 -24.72 2.45 26.94
N ALA A 58 -24.00 3.13 27.84
CA ALA A 58 -23.95 4.59 27.94
C ALA A 58 -22.88 5.28 27.06
N ALA A 59 -21.88 4.57 26.50
CA ALA A 59 -20.79 5.18 25.75
C ALA A 59 -21.06 5.20 24.23
N PRO A 60 -21.08 6.35 23.55
CA PRO A 60 -21.39 6.40 22.13
C PRO A 60 -20.27 5.76 21.27
N PRO A 61 -20.62 4.86 20.33
CA PRO A 61 -19.65 4.03 19.57
C PRO A 61 -18.63 4.82 18.72
N LYS A 62 -18.90 6.10 18.44
CA LYS A 62 -17.97 6.99 17.72
C LYS A 62 -16.72 7.34 18.53
N ASN A 63 -16.84 7.50 19.86
CA ASN A 63 -15.71 7.86 20.71
C ASN A 63 -14.75 6.68 20.91
N VAL A 64 -15.33 5.48 20.94
CA VAL A 64 -14.62 4.21 21.07
C VAL A 64 -13.72 3.92 19.86
N LYS A 65 -14.21 4.11 18.64
CA LYS A 65 -13.41 4.00 17.41
C LYS A 65 -12.31 5.06 17.29
N LYS A 66 -12.55 6.28 17.81
CA LYS A 66 -11.54 7.34 17.79
C LYS A 66 -10.39 7.00 18.76
N PHE A 67 -10.72 6.51 19.97
CA PHE A 67 -9.72 6.04 20.92
C PHE A 67 -8.97 4.81 20.41
N SER A 68 -9.66 3.90 19.73
CA SER A 68 -9.03 2.69 19.20
C SER A 68 -7.91 3.05 18.21
N ARG A 69 -8.22 3.99 17.31
CA ARG A 69 -7.28 4.53 16.32
C ARG A 69 -6.09 5.26 16.96
N ILE A 70 -6.31 6.06 18.01
CA ILE A 70 -5.22 6.77 18.71
C ILE A 70 -4.22 5.78 19.34
N ILE A 71 -4.70 4.68 19.92
CA ILE A 71 -3.84 3.68 20.55
C ILE A 71 -3.05 2.89 19.50
N LEU A 72 -3.70 2.50 18.40
CA LEU A 72 -3.03 1.88 17.26
C LEU A 72 -1.98 2.82 16.64
N ASP A 73 -2.32 4.08 16.41
CA ASP A 73 -1.37 5.08 15.89
C ASP A 73 -0.20 5.30 16.86
N SER A 74 -0.44 5.29 18.18
CA SER A 74 0.62 5.39 19.18
C SER A 74 1.56 4.17 19.14
N LEU A 75 1.00 2.96 19.03
CA LEU A 75 1.78 1.72 18.93
C LEU A 75 2.60 1.68 17.65
N PHE A 76 1.99 1.93 16.49
CA PHE A 76 2.63 1.75 15.19
C PHE A 76 3.43 2.97 14.70
N GLN A 77 3.07 4.20 15.06
CA GLN A 77 3.73 5.41 14.52
C GLN A 77 4.72 6.06 15.49
N ARG A 78 4.55 5.91 16.81
CA ARG A 78 5.36 6.64 17.82
C ARG A 78 5.99 5.75 18.89
N GLY A 79 5.71 4.45 18.87
CA GLY A 79 6.09 3.51 19.91
C GLY A 79 7.33 2.67 19.60
N ARG A 80 7.73 1.86 20.60
CA ARG A 80 8.82 0.87 20.49
C ARG A 80 8.59 -0.16 19.37
N PHE A 81 7.34 -0.38 18.98
CA PHE A 81 7.00 -1.26 17.86
C PHE A 81 7.60 -0.74 16.55
N GLN A 82 7.58 0.56 16.27
CA GLN A 82 8.19 1.09 15.05
C GLN A 82 9.70 0.80 15.00
N THR A 83 10.40 0.90 16.13
CA THR A 83 11.83 0.56 16.22
C THR A 83 12.09 -0.93 15.99
N ILE A 84 11.31 -1.81 16.63
CA ILE A 84 11.41 -3.26 16.43
C ILE A 84 11.09 -3.62 14.98
N PHE A 85 10.07 -2.97 14.42
CA PHE A 85 9.60 -3.23 13.07
C PHE A 85 10.60 -2.75 12.02
N ASN A 86 11.23 -1.60 12.23
CA ASN A 86 12.34 -1.14 11.41
C ASN A 86 13.53 -2.12 11.49
N GLY A 87 13.90 -2.57 12.69
CA GLY A 87 14.97 -3.58 12.85
C GLY A 87 14.64 -4.91 12.16
N TRP A 88 13.38 -5.33 12.16
CA TRP A 88 12.90 -6.50 11.43
C TRP A 88 12.96 -6.29 9.91
N LYS A 89 12.51 -5.13 9.42
CA LYS A 89 12.60 -4.76 7.99
C LYS A 89 14.04 -4.78 7.52
N ASP A 90 14.94 -4.17 8.29
CA ASP A 90 16.37 -4.11 8.01
C ASP A 90 16.98 -5.52 8.01
N TYR A 91 16.63 -6.36 8.97
CA TYR A 91 17.08 -7.75 9.01
C TYR A 91 16.64 -8.52 7.76
N ILE A 92 15.36 -8.40 7.37
CA ILE A 92 14.86 -9.06 6.17
C ILE A 92 15.58 -8.57 4.91
N ALA A 93 15.75 -7.26 4.78
CA ALA A 93 16.40 -6.66 3.62
C ALA A 93 17.89 -6.98 3.53
N THR A 94 18.58 -7.11 4.67
CA THR A 94 20.05 -7.27 4.71
C THR A 94 20.52 -8.71 4.95
N LYS A 95 19.65 -9.61 5.45
CA LYS A 95 20.02 -10.98 5.82
C LYS A 95 19.18 -12.06 5.15
N VAL A 96 17.93 -11.80 4.80
CA VAL A 96 17.02 -12.83 4.25
C VAL A 96 16.95 -12.75 2.75
N PHE A 97 16.59 -11.57 2.21
CA PHE A 97 16.44 -11.37 0.77
C PHE A 97 17.66 -10.66 0.16
N PHE A 98 18.70 -10.39 0.94
CA PHE A 98 19.93 -9.80 0.43
C PHE A 98 20.68 -10.79 -0.45
N ILE A 99 20.94 -10.39 -1.70
CA ILE A 99 21.80 -11.13 -2.60
C ILE A 99 23.05 -10.28 -2.81
N PRO A 100 24.20 -10.70 -2.25
CA PRO A 100 25.46 -10.00 -2.45
C PRO A 100 25.79 -9.82 -3.93
N SER A 101 26.35 -8.68 -4.31
CA SER A 101 26.76 -8.40 -5.70
C SER A 101 27.85 -9.34 -6.24
N ASN A 102 28.60 -9.98 -5.34
CA ASN A 102 29.60 -11.00 -5.70
C ASN A 102 28.99 -12.39 -5.96
N VAL A 103 27.69 -12.59 -5.73
CA VAL A 103 26.98 -13.82 -6.08
C VAL A 103 26.43 -13.68 -7.49
N THR A 104 26.95 -14.47 -8.42
CA THR A 104 26.39 -14.58 -9.75
C THR A 104 25.13 -15.44 -9.67
N LEU A 105 23.96 -14.83 -9.85
CA LEU A 105 22.73 -15.58 -10.06
C LEU A 105 22.87 -16.39 -11.35
N PRO A 106 22.35 -17.63 -11.41
CA PRO A 106 22.26 -18.34 -12.67
C PRO A 106 21.62 -17.40 -13.67
N LYS A 107 22.24 -17.25 -14.85
CA LYS A 107 21.63 -16.47 -15.93
C LYS A 107 20.24 -17.07 -16.15
N ASP A 108 19.25 -16.20 -16.34
CA ASP A 108 18.03 -16.61 -17.00
C ASP A 108 18.46 -17.15 -18.37
N GLU A 109 18.79 -18.43 -18.46
CA GLU A 109 18.86 -19.17 -19.73
C GLU A 109 17.42 -19.38 -20.19
N ILE A 110 16.68 -18.28 -20.31
CA ILE A 110 15.64 -18.19 -21.31
C ILE A 110 16.45 -18.02 -22.59
N TYR A 111 16.61 -19.14 -23.30
CA TYR A 111 17.11 -19.12 -24.66
C TYR A 111 16.26 -18.10 -25.45
N TYR A 112 16.88 -16.99 -25.84
CA TYR A 112 16.33 -16.08 -26.85
C TYR A 112 16.38 -16.84 -28.19
N ASP A 113 15.42 -17.75 -28.39
CA ASP A 113 15.19 -18.36 -29.70
C ASP A 113 14.66 -17.27 -30.64
N ALA A 114 15.11 -17.28 -31.89
CA ALA A 114 14.77 -16.28 -32.90
C ALA A 114 13.26 -16.18 -33.25
N GLU A 115 12.39 -16.96 -32.57
CA GLU A 115 10.93 -16.84 -32.62
C GLU A 115 10.38 -15.61 -31.85
N GLU A 116 11.17 -14.96 -30.99
CA GLU A 116 10.72 -13.87 -30.12
C GLU A 116 10.42 -12.52 -30.80
N GLN A 117 10.80 -12.26 -32.05
CA GLN A 117 10.47 -10.97 -32.69
C GLN A 117 8.95 -10.78 -32.85
N ASN A 118 8.19 -11.87 -33.00
CA ASN A 118 6.74 -11.81 -33.10
C ASN A 118 6.07 -11.66 -31.72
N ASP A 119 6.71 -12.16 -30.65
CA ASP A 119 6.20 -12.04 -29.29
C ASP A 119 6.60 -10.71 -28.64
N GLN A 120 7.74 -10.14 -29.00
CA GLN A 120 8.11 -8.77 -28.62
C GLN A 120 7.16 -7.75 -29.21
N GLN A 121 6.76 -7.92 -30.48
CA GLN A 121 5.78 -7.05 -31.13
C GLN A 121 4.39 -7.16 -30.46
N LYS A 122 3.96 -8.36 -30.06
CA LYS A 122 2.72 -8.53 -29.28
C LYS A 122 2.80 -7.88 -27.92
N LEU A 123 3.93 -7.96 -27.23
CA LEU A 123 4.14 -7.30 -25.94
C LEU A 123 4.08 -5.78 -26.08
N ASP A 124 4.68 -5.23 -27.14
CA ASP A 124 4.61 -3.80 -27.43
C ASP A 124 3.16 -3.36 -27.76
N ASP A 125 2.41 -4.17 -28.51
CA ASP A 125 1.00 -3.92 -28.82
C ASP A 125 0.10 -4.01 -27.57
N GLU A 126 0.33 -5.01 -26.70
CA GLU A 126 -0.36 -5.13 -25.40
C GLU A 126 -0.03 -3.97 -24.47
N GLN A 127 1.22 -3.54 -24.44
CA GLN A 127 1.64 -2.38 -23.64
C GLN A 127 0.95 -1.11 -24.13
N ASN A 128 0.94 -0.85 -25.44
CA ASN A 128 0.24 0.29 -26.03
C ASN A 128 -1.27 0.26 -25.74
N ALA A 129 -1.89 -0.92 -25.84
CA ALA A 129 -3.30 -1.10 -25.52
C ALA A 129 -3.61 -0.82 -24.04
N LEU A 130 -2.74 -1.27 -23.13
CA LEU A 130 -2.87 -1.01 -21.69
C LEU A 130 -2.67 0.47 -21.36
N GLU A 131 -1.70 1.15 -21.98
CA GLU A 131 -1.48 2.59 -21.81
C GLU A 131 -2.68 3.42 -22.26
N GLU A 132 -3.27 3.09 -23.42
CA GLU A 132 -4.48 3.74 -23.89
C GLU A 132 -5.68 3.42 -22.98
N ARG A 133 -5.76 2.20 -22.43
CA ARG A 133 -6.79 1.84 -21.45
C ARG A 133 -6.66 2.65 -20.16
N ILE A 134 -5.43 2.86 -19.67
CA ILE A 134 -5.16 3.71 -18.51
C ILE A 134 -5.60 5.15 -18.79
N ARG A 135 -5.31 5.67 -19.99
CA ARG A 135 -5.74 7.01 -20.40
C ARG A 135 -7.27 7.16 -20.38
N GLN A 136 -7.99 6.18 -20.92
CA GLN A 136 -9.45 6.16 -20.90
C GLN A 136 -10.01 6.12 -19.48
N LEU A 137 -9.45 5.27 -18.61
CA LEU A 137 -9.89 5.17 -17.21
C LEU A 137 -9.64 6.47 -16.44
N ARG A 138 -8.53 7.16 -16.68
CA ARG A 138 -8.27 8.48 -16.07
C ARG A 138 -9.31 9.51 -16.48
N ALA A 139 -9.68 9.57 -17.76
CA ALA A 139 -10.74 10.45 -18.24
C ALA A 139 -12.11 10.10 -17.62
N GLN A 140 -12.41 8.81 -17.44
CA GLN A 140 -13.64 8.39 -16.75
C GLN A 140 -13.67 8.79 -15.28
N ILE A 141 -12.53 8.70 -14.58
CA ILE A 141 -12.42 9.16 -13.18
C ILE A 141 -12.74 10.65 -13.09
N GLU A 142 -12.20 11.47 -14.00
CA GLU A 142 -12.47 12.91 -14.04
C GLU A 142 -13.97 13.21 -14.24
N ILE A 143 -14.63 12.47 -15.14
CA ILE A 143 -16.08 12.59 -15.35
C ILE A 143 -16.86 12.25 -14.07
N VAL A 144 -16.53 11.13 -13.43
CA VAL A 144 -17.21 10.68 -12.19
C VAL A 144 -16.98 11.64 -11.04
N GLU A 145 -15.79 12.24 -10.93
CA GLU A 145 -15.49 13.27 -9.93
C GLU A 145 -16.34 14.53 -10.15
N ASN A 146 -16.52 14.93 -11.41
CA ASN A 146 -17.34 16.08 -11.77
C ASN A 146 -18.84 15.83 -11.48
N GLU A 147 -19.35 14.64 -11.82
CA GLU A 147 -20.72 14.22 -11.46
C GLU A 147 -20.95 14.19 -9.95
N ARG A 148 -19.95 13.71 -9.20
CA ARG A 148 -20.00 13.70 -7.73
C ARG A 148 -20.06 15.11 -7.16
N GLU A 149 -19.32 16.07 -7.72
CA GLU A 149 -19.38 17.46 -7.28
C GLU A 149 -20.73 18.10 -7.61
N ASN A 150 -21.26 17.89 -8.82
CA ASN A 150 -22.60 18.33 -9.20
C ASN A 150 -23.68 17.78 -8.26
N THR A 151 -23.55 16.51 -7.86
CA THR A 151 -24.47 15.88 -6.89
C THR A 151 -24.41 16.56 -5.53
N LYS A 152 -23.22 16.97 -5.04
CA LYS A 152 -23.10 17.72 -3.79
C LYS A 152 -23.79 19.08 -3.86
N VAL A 153 -23.61 19.80 -4.97
CA VAL A 153 -24.27 21.09 -5.20
C VAL A 153 -25.79 20.92 -5.17
N ALA A 154 -26.32 19.90 -5.84
CA ALA A 154 -27.76 19.60 -5.83
C ALA A 154 -28.27 19.25 -4.43
N ILE A 155 -27.55 18.44 -3.65
CA ILE A 155 -27.90 18.13 -2.26
C ILE A 155 -27.93 19.39 -1.41
N GLN A 156 -26.97 20.29 -1.60
CA GLN A 156 -26.89 21.56 -0.85
C GLN A 156 -28.09 22.46 -1.20
N ALA A 157 -28.42 22.61 -2.48
CA ALA A 157 -29.59 23.37 -2.91
C ALA A 157 -30.90 22.81 -2.34
N ILE A 158 -31.06 21.48 -2.29
CA ILE A 158 -32.22 20.83 -1.68
C ILE A 158 -32.29 21.10 -0.17
N ARG A 159 -31.14 21.09 0.53
CA ARG A 159 -31.08 21.39 1.97
C ARG A 159 -31.46 22.84 2.24
N GLU A 160 -30.94 23.78 1.47
CA GLU A 160 -31.26 25.20 1.58
C GLU A 160 -32.75 25.44 1.35
N TYR A 161 -33.32 24.88 0.28
CA TYR A 161 -34.76 24.95 0.00
C TYR A 161 -35.63 24.40 1.13
N LYS A 162 -35.26 23.25 1.71
CA LYS A 162 -35.98 22.68 2.86
C LYS A 162 -35.89 23.57 4.10
N SER A 163 -34.75 24.24 4.31
CA SER A 163 -34.51 25.13 5.44
C SER A 163 -35.34 26.42 5.32
N THR A 164 -35.37 27.06 4.15
CA THR A 164 -36.19 28.26 3.92
C THR A 164 -37.68 27.96 4.02
N LYS A 165 -38.15 26.85 3.46
CA LYS A 165 -39.56 26.46 3.56
C LYS A 165 -40.01 26.12 4.99
N ALA A 166 -39.09 25.67 5.84
CA ALA A 166 -39.35 25.43 7.26
C ALA A 166 -39.39 26.70 8.11
N MET A 167 -38.87 27.84 7.61
CA MET A 167 -38.97 29.16 8.27
C MET A 167 -40.23 29.93 7.87
N GLU A 168 -40.95 29.50 6.83
CA GLU A 168 -42.21 30.11 6.36
C GLU A 168 -43.47 29.48 6.99
N CYS A 169 -43.33 28.45 7.83
CA CYS A 169 -44.41 27.80 8.60
C CYS A 169 -44.28 28.12 10.08
#